data_AF-E2BTK3-F1
#
_entry.id   AF-E2BTK3-F1
#
_cell.length_a   1.000
_cell.length_b   1.000
_cell.length_c   1.000
_cell.angle_alpha   90.00
_cell.angle_beta   90.00
_cell.angle_gamma   90.00
#
_symmetry.space_group_name_H-M   'P 1'
#
loop_
_entity.id
_entity.type
_entity.pdbx_description
1 polymer ?
#
loop_
_entity_poly.entity_id
_entity_poly.type
_entity_poly.pdbx_seq_one_letter_code
_entity_poly.pdbx_strand_id
1 'polypeptide(L)'
;LAYREWLPYDYSSNILFCVTYFHQMISLTAASIVNVACDNIICGLLLHICCQIEILECRLKKSLHNQTDFGECVLLHNHIYKFACTINKEFKFIIAVQFIVSTLVVCSNLYRLAKTELSVQYISQAVYTVCMLIQILIYCWYGNEV
;
A
#
# COMPACT_ATOMS: atom_id res chain seq x y z
N LEU A 1 26.02 6.21 12.46
CA LEU A 1 24.69 6.68 12.00
C LEU A 1 23.86 5.46 11.67
N ALA A 2 22.54 5.50 11.88
CA ALA A 2 21.65 4.38 11.56
C ALA A 2 21.59 4.13 10.04
N TYR A 3 21.65 5.22 9.26
CA TYR A 3 21.73 5.20 7.80
C TYR A 3 22.84 6.14 7.32
N ARG A 4 23.46 5.79 6.20
CA ARG A 4 24.52 6.60 5.60
C ARG A 4 23.87 7.76 4.87
N GLU A 5 24.05 8.96 5.39
CA GLU A 5 23.47 10.20 4.88
C GLU A 5 24.55 11.27 4.87
N TRP A 6 24.46 12.21 3.92
CA TRP A 6 25.37 13.36 3.89
C TRP A 6 24.84 14.44 4.83
N LEU A 7 25.67 14.88 5.76
CA LEU A 7 25.34 15.92 6.73
C LEU A 7 26.28 17.13 6.49
N PRO A 8 25.76 18.37 6.58
CA PRO A 8 26.58 19.57 6.38
C PRO A 8 27.51 19.88 7.56
N TYR A 9 27.53 19.05 8.61
CA TYR A 9 28.34 19.23 9.81
C TYR A 9 29.07 17.92 10.19
N ASP A 10 30.23 18.07 10.84
CA ASP A 10 31.00 16.93 11.35
C ASP A 10 30.39 16.39 12.65
N TYR A 11 29.95 15.14 12.60
CA TYR A 11 29.39 14.40 13.75
C TYR A 11 30.47 13.70 14.60
N SER A 12 31.71 14.17 14.55
CA SER A 12 32.84 13.64 15.34
C SER A 12 32.62 13.79 16.85
N SER A 13 31.80 14.75 17.27
CA SER A 13 31.40 14.92 18.67
C SER A 13 30.28 13.95 19.07
N ASN A 14 30.45 13.30 20.24
CA ASN A 14 29.51 12.29 20.74
C ASN A 14 28.07 12.83 20.92
N ILE A 15 27.92 14.10 21.31
CA ILE A 15 26.60 14.73 21.48
C ILE A 15 25.89 14.88 20.13
N LEU A 16 26.60 15.39 19.12
CA LEU A 16 26.06 15.62 17.79
C LEU A 16 25.72 14.30 17.09
N PHE A 17 26.55 13.27 17.31
CA PHE A 17 26.27 11.91 16.88
C PHE A 17 24.96 11.37 17.47
N CYS A 18 24.78 11.46 18.80
CA CYS A 18 23.57 11.00 19.46
C CYS A 18 22.31 11.72 18.96
N VAL A 19 22.34 13.05 18.86
CA VAL A 19 21.20 13.84 18.36
C VAL A 19 20.83 13.40 16.95
N THR A 20 21.83 13.28 16.06
CA THR A 20 21.59 12.87 14.67
C THR A 20 21.04 11.44 14.60
N TYR A 21 21.55 10.54 15.44
CA TYR A 21 21.06 9.16 15.51
C TYR A 21 19.59 9.07 15.94
N PHE A 22 19.20 9.79 17.01
CA PHE A 22 17.80 9.84 17.45
C PHE A 22 16.90 10.48 16.39
N HIS A 23 17.36 11.55 15.75
CA HIS A 23 16.62 12.18 14.66
C HIS A 23 16.38 11.21 13.50
N GLN A 24 17.43 10.50 13.04
CA GLN A 24 17.30 9.48 11.98
C GLN A 24 16.31 8.37 12.36
N MET A 25 16.35 7.91 13.61
CA MET A 25 15.43 6.87 14.07
C MET A 25 13.98 7.33 14.10
N ILE A 26 13.71 8.52 14.68
CA ILE A 26 12.36 9.09 14.75
C ILE A 26 11.81 9.33 13.34
N SER A 27 12.63 9.92 12.45
CA SER A 27 12.25 10.19 11.07
C SER A 27 11.89 8.91 10.32
N LEU A 28 12.69 7.84 10.46
CA LEU A 28 12.41 6.56 9.81
C LEU A 28 11.11 5.94 10.33
N THR A 29 10.93 5.91 11.65
CA THR A 29 9.73 5.31 12.25
C THR A 29 8.48 6.09 11.84
N ALA A 30 8.53 7.42 11.86
CA ALA A 30 7.43 8.27 11.40
C ALA A 30 7.11 8.03 9.92
N ALA A 31 8.12 8.03 9.04
CA ALA A 31 7.93 7.76 7.62
C ALA A 31 7.32 6.36 7.36
N SER A 32 7.77 5.36 8.11
CA SER A 32 7.26 3.99 8.01
C SER A 32 5.80 3.88 8.44
N ILE A 33 5.41 4.55 9.54
CA ILE A 33 4.03 4.60 10.03
C ILE A 33 3.13 5.28 9.00
N VAL A 34 3.55 6.43 8.45
CA VAL A 34 2.78 7.15 7.43
C VAL A 34 2.60 6.27 6.19
N ASN A 35 3.66 5.61 5.72
CA ASN A 35 3.57 4.72 4.58
C ASN A 35 2.55 3.57 4.82
N VAL A 36 2.67 2.88 5.95
CA VAL A 36 1.74 1.78 6.31
C VAL A 36 0.31 2.29 6.46
N ALA A 37 0.11 3.48 7.04
CA ALA A 37 -1.22 4.08 7.15
C ALA A 37 -1.81 4.41 5.77
N CYS A 38 -1.03 4.96 4.86
CA CYS A 38 -1.47 5.21 3.48
C CYS A 38 -1.86 3.91 2.77
N ASP A 39 -1.04 2.87 2.86
CA ASP A 39 -1.35 1.57 2.26
C ASP A 39 -2.64 0.97 2.83
N ASN A 40 -2.82 1.02 4.15
CA ASN A 40 -4.02 0.53 4.81
C ASN A 40 -5.29 1.31 4.43
N ILE A 41 -5.19 2.64 4.28
CA ILE A 41 -6.32 3.48 3.87
C ILE A 41 -6.76 3.10 2.45
N ILE A 42 -5.83 2.97 1.51
CA ILE A 42 -6.16 2.64 0.12
C ILE A 42 -6.76 1.23 0.05
N CYS A 43 -6.12 0.23 0.67
CA CYS A 43 -6.66 -1.13 0.75
C CYS A 43 -8.04 -1.18 1.39
N GLY A 44 -8.27 -0.44 2.48
CA GLY A 44 -9.56 -0.36 3.16
C GLY A 44 -10.66 0.25 2.28
N LEU A 45 -10.34 1.28 1.51
CA LEU A 45 -11.27 1.91 0.56
C LEU A 45 -11.63 0.97 -0.60
N LEU A 46 -10.65 0.25 -1.14
CA LEU A 46 -10.87 -0.75 -2.19
C LEU A 46 -11.72 -1.92 -1.68
N LEU A 47 -11.40 -2.45 -0.49
CA LEU A 47 -12.22 -3.48 0.16
C LEU A 47 -13.66 -3.00 0.37
N HIS A 48 -13.83 -1.74 0.79
CA HIS A 48 -15.16 -1.18 0.95
C HIS A 48 -15.94 -1.14 -0.37
N ILE A 49 -15.30 -0.82 -1.50
CA ILE A 49 -15.94 -0.86 -2.83
C ILE A 49 -16.40 -2.30 -3.16
N CYS A 50 -15.51 -3.29 -3.01
CA CYS A 50 -15.83 -4.69 -3.27
C CYS A 50 -17.01 -5.17 -2.42
N CYS A 51 -17.01 -4.89 -1.11
CA CYS A 51 -18.13 -5.25 -0.25
C CYS A 51 -19.45 -4.59 -0.68
N GLN A 52 -19.42 -3.32 -1.12
CA GLN A 52 -20.63 -2.65 -1.62
C GLN A 52 -21.15 -3.29 -2.92
N ILE A 53 -20.26 -3.76 -3.79
CA ILE A 53 -20.62 -4.51 -5.01
C ILE A 53 -21.29 -5.85 -4.66
N GLU A 54 -20.74 -6.61 -3.71
CA GLU A 54 -21.35 -7.87 -3.24
C GLU A 54 -22.75 -7.65 -2.64
N ILE A 55 -22.92 -6.58 -1.85
CA ILE A 55 -24.22 -6.21 -1.29
C ILE A 55 -25.21 -5.87 -2.40
N LEU A 56 -24.77 -5.12 -3.41
CA LEU A 56 -25.58 -4.80 -4.58
C LEU A 56 -26.01 -6.07 -5.31
N GLU A 57 -25.11 -7.02 -5.52
CA GLU A 57 -25.41 -8.31 -6.16
C GLU A 57 -26.48 -9.09 -5.38
N CYS A 58 -26.35 -9.15 -4.05
CA CYS A 58 -27.33 -9.82 -3.19
C CYS A 58 -28.72 -9.16 -3.27
N ARG A 59 -28.77 -7.81 -3.27
CA ARG A 59 -30.02 -7.05 -3.42
C ARG A 59 -30.63 -7.24 -4.80
N LEU A 60 -29.81 -7.27 -5.84
CA LEU A 60 -30.24 -7.50 -7.22
C LEU A 60 -30.87 -8.89 -7.38
N LYS A 61 -30.21 -9.94 -6.86
CA LYS A 61 -30.75 -11.32 -6.86
C LYS A 61 -32.10 -11.40 -6.15
N LYS A 62 -32.24 -10.72 -5.00
CA LYS A 62 -33.50 -10.64 -4.26
C LYS A 62 -34.59 -9.91 -5.05
N SER A 63 -34.26 -8.80 -5.72
CA SER A 63 -35.22 -8.04 -6.52
C SER A 63 -35.70 -8.81 -7.74
N LEU A 64 -34.78 -9.55 -8.39
CA LEU A 64 -35.10 -10.42 -9.51
C LEU A 64 -36.07 -11.54 -9.11
N HIS A 65 -35.87 -12.14 -7.92
CA HIS A 65 -36.76 -13.17 -7.39
C HIS A 65 -38.15 -12.62 -7.02
N ASN A 66 -38.20 -11.44 -6.40
CA ASN A 66 -39.44 -10.84 -5.89
C ASN A 66 -40.22 -10.02 -6.94
N GLN A 67 -39.72 -9.91 -8.18
CA GLN A 67 -40.25 -9.00 -9.23
C GLN A 67 -40.46 -7.57 -8.74
N THR A 68 -39.60 -7.09 -7.84
CA THR A 68 -39.64 -5.72 -7.32
C THR A 68 -38.89 -4.75 -8.23
N ASP A 69 -39.18 -3.46 -8.08
CA ASP A 69 -38.60 -2.39 -8.90
C ASP A 69 -37.06 -2.36 -8.80
N PHE A 70 -36.39 -2.43 -9.95
CA PHE A 70 -34.93 -2.40 -10.09
C PHE A 70 -34.34 -1.00 -9.87
N GLY A 71 -35.17 0.04 -9.81
CA GLY A 71 -34.74 1.42 -9.65
C GLY A 71 -33.79 1.65 -8.47
N GLU A 72 -34.06 1.03 -7.31
CA GLU A 72 -33.20 1.15 -6.12
C GLU A 72 -31.81 0.53 -6.34
N CYS A 73 -31.72 -0.60 -7.05
CA CYS A 73 -30.45 -1.25 -7.38
C CYS A 73 -29.61 -0.40 -8.35
N VAL A 74 -30.26 0.22 -9.34
CA VAL A 74 -29.58 1.11 -10.30
C VAL A 74 -29.04 2.36 -9.59
N LEU A 75 -29.81 2.95 -8.67
CA LEU A 75 -29.36 4.09 -7.86
C LEU A 75 -28.18 3.74 -6.96
N LEU A 76 -28.23 2.58 -6.30
CA LEU A 76 -27.13 2.09 -5.46
C LEU A 76 -25.85 1.85 -6.30
N HIS A 77 -25.99 1.19 -7.46
CA HIS A 77 -24.88 0.99 -8.39
C HIS A 77 -24.22 2.31 -8.81
N ASN A 78 -25.02 3.31 -9.18
CA ASN A 78 -24.50 4.63 -9.56
C ASN A 78 -23.76 5.33 -8.40
N HIS A 79 -24.20 5.13 -7.15
CA HIS A 79 -23.50 5.66 -5.99
C HIS A 79 -22.14 4.98 -5.78
N ILE A 80 -22.09 3.65 -5.89
CA ILE A 80 -20.85 2.87 -5.79
C ILE A 80 -19.88 3.27 -6.91
N TYR A 81 -20.37 3.40 -8.14
CA TYR A 81 -19.58 3.83 -9.29
C TYR A 81 -18.97 5.23 -9.07
N LYS A 82 -19.77 6.20 -8.63
CA LYS A 82 -19.27 7.55 -8.31
C LYS A 82 -18.23 7.53 -7.20
N PHE A 83 -18.43 6.71 -6.17
CA PHE A 83 -17.46 6.55 -5.09
C PHE A 83 -16.15 5.96 -5.62
N ALA A 84 -16.20 4.87 -6.38
CA ALA A 84 -15.02 4.25 -7.00
C ALA A 84 -14.27 5.22 -7.93
N CYS A 85 -14.98 5.98 -8.77
CA CYS A 85 -14.37 7.03 -9.59
C CYS A 85 -13.67 8.11 -8.76
N THR A 86 -14.25 8.50 -7.63
CA THR A 86 -13.65 9.50 -6.73
C THR A 86 -12.37 8.95 -6.11
N ILE A 87 -12.40 7.74 -5.56
CA ILE A 87 -11.20 7.09 -4.99
C ILE A 87 -10.11 6.92 -6.05
N ASN A 88 -10.46 6.42 -7.24
CA ASN A 88 -9.50 6.28 -8.32
C ASN A 88 -8.89 7.63 -8.72
N LYS A 89 -9.69 8.69 -8.82
CA LYS A 89 -9.18 10.02 -9.19
C LYS A 89 -8.19 10.57 -8.15
N GLU A 90 -8.50 10.45 -6.87
CA GLU A 90 -7.65 10.98 -5.78
C GLU A 90 -6.38 10.15 -5.59
N PHE A 91 -6.48 8.82 -5.67
CA PHE A 91 -5.37 7.93 -5.32
C PHE A 91 -4.59 7.37 -6.52
N LYS A 92 -5.05 7.53 -7.77
CA LYS A 92 -4.38 6.95 -8.96
C LYS A 92 -2.90 7.36 -9.05
N PHE A 93 -2.59 8.63 -8.81
CA PHE A 93 -1.20 9.09 -8.87
C PHE A 93 -0.35 8.46 -7.75
N ILE A 94 -0.89 8.41 -6.53
CA ILE A 94 -0.23 7.81 -5.36
C ILE A 94 0.04 6.32 -5.61
N ILE A 95 -0.96 5.59 -6.10
CA ILE A 95 -0.83 4.17 -6.46
C ILE A 95 0.24 3.99 -7.55
N ALA A 96 0.25 4.83 -8.60
CA ALA A 96 1.25 4.73 -9.65
C ALA A 96 2.70 4.91 -9.12
N VAL A 97 2.92 5.92 -8.27
CA VAL A 97 4.22 6.13 -7.62
C VAL A 97 4.58 4.93 -6.73
N GLN A 98 3.62 4.42 -5.96
CA GLN A 98 3.83 3.27 -5.08
C GLN A 98 4.26 2.01 -5.84
N PHE A 99 3.64 1.73 -6.98
CA PHE A 99 4.01 0.60 -7.85
C PHE A 99 5.42 0.76 -8.44
N ILE A 100 5.79 1.96 -8.90
CA ILE A 100 7.12 2.22 -9.45
C ILE A 100 8.19 2.05 -8.36
N VAL A 101 8.00 2.68 -7.21
CA VAL A 101 8.95 2.60 -6.08
C VAL A 101 9.07 1.16 -5.59
N SER A 102 7.96 0.46 -5.37
CA SER A 102 7.97 -0.92 -4.90
C SER A 102 8.67 -1.86 -5.88
N THR A 103 8.48 -1.66 -7.19
CA THR A 103 9.16 -2.44 -8.23
C THR A 103 10.67 -2.22 -8.19
N LEU A 104 11.14 -0.97 -8.10
CA LEU A 104 12.57 -0.65 -7.98
C LEU A 104 13.19 -1.27 -6.72
N VAL A 105 12.47 -1.22 -5.60
CA VAL A 105 12.89 -1.82 -4.32
C VAL A 105 12.97 -3.34 -4.45
N VAL A 106 11.96 -4.00 -5.01
CA VAL A 106 11.95 -5.45 -5.25
C VAL A 106 13.09 -5.86 -6.17
N CYS A 107 13.30 -5.17 -7.30
CA CYS A 107 14.41 -5.45 -8.22
C CYS A 107 15.77 -5.33 -7.54
N SER A 108 15.97 -4.29 -6.72
CA SER A 108 17.22 -4.07 -5.98
C SER A 108 17.46 -5.13 -4.90
N ASN A 109 16.41 -5.52 -4.18
CA ASN A 109 16.49 -6.58 -3.17
C ASN A 109 16.74 -7.95 -3.79
N LEU A 110 16.06 -8.30 -4.89
CA LEU A 110 16.30 -9.54 -5.61
C LEU A 110 17.74 -9.62 -6.13
N TYR A 111 18.29 -8.53 -6.66
CA TYR A 111 19.69 -8.47 -7.07
C TYR A 111 20.66 -8.70 -5.91
N ARG A 112 20.40 -8.09 -4.74
CA ARG A 112 21.19 -8.34 -3.53
C ARG A 112 21.08 -9.78 -3.07
N LEU A 113 19.87 -10.34 -3.10
CA LEU A 113 19.58 -11.72 -2.70
C LEU A 113 20.35 -12.71 -3.59
N ALA A 114 20.39 -12.47 -4.90
CA ALA A 114 21.13 -13.29 -5.86
C ALA A 114 22.66 -13.30 -5.63
N LYS A 115 23.21 -12.31 -4.91
CA LYS A 115 24.65 -12.16 -4.66
C LYS A 115 25.08 -12.46 -3.22
N THR A 116 24.14 -12.66 -2.31
CA THR A 116 24.44 -12.77 -0.87
C THR A 116 24.38 -14.23 -0.43
N GLU A 117 25.34 -14.65 0.39
CA GLU A 117 25.32 -15.97 1.02
C GLU A 117 24.21 -16.09 2.08
N LEU A 118 23.75 -17.31 2.33
CA LEU A 118 22.69 -17.61 3.31
C LEU A 118 23.08 -17.13 4.71
N SER A 119 22.49 -16.01 5.13
CA SER A 119 22.72 -15.35 6.42
C SER A 119 21.40 -14.83 7.00
N VAL A 120 21.40 -14.39 8.27
CA VAL A 120 20.19 -13.80 8.90
C VAL A 120 19.71 -12.56 8.13
N GLN A 121 20.64 -11.78 7.57
CA GLN A 121 20.32 -10.60 6.74
C GLN A 121 19.65 -11.00 5.42
N TYR A 122 20.05 -12.13 4.84
CA TYR A 122 19.39 -12.71 3.66
C TYR A 122 17.92 -13.05 3.97
N ILE A 123 17.65 -13.72 5.10
CA ILE A 123 16.29 -14.09 5.50
C ILE A 123 15.43 -12.83 5.68
N SER A 124 15.96 -11.81 6.36
CA SER A 124 15.26 -10.54 6.57
C SER A 124 14.92 -9.83 5.24
N GLN A 125 15.86 -9.78 4.30
CA GLN A 125 15.61 -9.20 2.97
C GLN A 125 14.63 -10.02 2.13
N ALA A 126 14.67 -11.35 2.23
CA ALA A 126 13.72 -12.23 1.53
C ALA A 126 12.29 -12.03 2.05
N VAL A 127 12.10 -12.04 3.37
CA VAL A 127 10.78 -11.78 4.00
C VAL A 127 10.25 -10.41 3.59
N TYR A 128 11.08 -9.37 3.66
CA TYR A 128 10.69 -8.04 3.21
C TYR A 128 10.25 -8.03 1.73
N THR A 129 10.99 -8.70 0.86
CA THR A 129 10.65 -8.81 -0.57
C THR A 129 9.32 -9.51 -0.80
N VAL A 130 9.04 -10.61 -0.07
CA VAL A 130 7.75 -11.30 -0.12
C VAL A 130 6.62 -10.41 0.36
N CYS A 131 6.80 -9.66 1.45
CA CYS A 131 5.79 -8.72 1.93
C CYS A 131 5.46 -7.64 0.90
N MET A 132 6.47 -7.03 0.26
CA MET A 132 6.25 -6.03 -0.78
C MET A 132 5.54 -6.62 -2.01
N LEU A 133 5.86 -7.86 -2.40
CA LEU A 133 5.17 -8.56 -3.48
C LEU A 133 3.69 -8.81 -3.15
N ILE A 134 3.39 -9.21 -1.91
CA ILE A 134 2.00 -9.40 -1.47
C ILE A 134 1.23 -8.08 -1.53
N GLN A 135 1.82 -6.97 -1.09
CA GLN A 135 1.17 -5.65 -1.19
C GLN A 135 0.82 -5.30 -2.64
N ILE A 136 1.75 -5.48 -3.58
CA ILE A 136 1.52 -5.27 -5.02
C ILE A 136 0.39 -6.17 -5.52
N LEU A 137 0.41 -7.46 -5.17
CA LEU A 137 -0.60 -8.43 -5.60
C LEU A 137 -1.99 -8.09 -5.07
N ILE A 138 -2.11 -7.62 -3.83
CA ILE A 138 -3.39 -7.19 -3.23
C ILE A 138 -3.98 -6.01 -4.01
N TYR A 139 -3.17 -5.00 -4.34
CA TYR A 139 -3.63 -3.88 -5.16
C TYR A 139 -4.11 -4.34 -6.54
N CYS A 140 -3.36 -5.24 -7.19
CA CYS A 140 -3.76 -5.83 -8.47
C CYS A 140 -5.05 -6.66 -8.36
N TRP A 141 -5.21 -7.41 -7.28
CA TRP A 141 -6.38 -8.24 -7.02
C TRP A 141 -7.65 -7.38 -6.94
N TYR A 142 -7.63 -6.34 -6.11
CA TYR A 142 -8.77 -5.44 -6.01
C TYR A 142 -9.06 -4.69 -7.31
N GLY A 143 -8.03 -4.33 -8.08
CA GLY A 143 -8.22 -3.74 -9.41
C GLY A 143 -8.80 -4.69 -10.46
N ASN A 144 -8.74 -6.00 -10.23
CA ASN A 144 -9.34 -7.01 -11.12
C ASN A 144 -10.79 -7.36 -10.71
N GLU A 145 -11.10 -7.27 -9.41
CA GLU A 145 -12.43 -7.58 -8.87
C GLU A 145 -13.45 -6.44 -9.09
N VAL A 146 -12.96 -5.20 -9.23
CA VAL A 146 -13.75 -3.99 -9.52
C VAL A 146 -13.85 -3.74 -11.01
#